data_AF-A0A7V2P403-F1
#
_entry.id   AF-A0A7V2P403-F1
#
_cell.length_a   1.000
_cell.length_b   1.000
_cell.length_c   1.000
_cell.angle_alpha   90.00
_cell.angle_beta   90.00
_cell.angle_gamma   90.00
#
_symmetry.space_group_name_H-M   'P 1'
#
loop_
_entity.id
_entity.type
_entity.pdbx_description
1 polymer ?
#
loop_
_entity_poly.entity_id
_entity_poly.type
_entity_poly.pdbx_seq_one_letter_code
_entity_poly.pdbx_strand_id
1 'polypeptide(L)'
;MKLSCLQENLSRGLGIVGRAVATRTTLPITNNVLIATDQSRLKLVATNLEMAISYWLGAQIEEEGTITVPARLLTEFVNSLPNDKINISLSERTKTLELKCARFEARISG
;
A
#
# COMPACT_ATOMS: atom_id res chain seq x y z
N MET A 1 -0.87 6.51 -11.15
CA MET A 1 0.17 5.93 -10.26
C MET A 1 0.74 4.68 -10.89
N LYS A 2 2.07 4.65 -11.05
CA LYS A 2 2.84 3.51 -11.52
C LYS A 2 4.23 3.54 -10.89
N LEU A 3 4.60 2.48 -10.18
CA LEU A 3 5.87 2.42 -9.44
C LEU A 3 6.35 0.99 -9.22
N SER A 4 7.60 0.85 -8.79
CA SER A 4 8.13 -0.42 -8.28
C SER A 4 8.95 -0.24 -7.01
N CYS A 5 8.94 -1.27 -6.15
CA CYS A 5 9.69 -1.30 -4.90
C CYS A 5 10.07 -2.74 -4.53
N LEU A 6 10.95 -2.91 -3.55
CA LEU A 6 11.29 -4.24 -3.02
C LEU A 6 10.21 -4.73 -2.06
N GLN A 7 9.86 -6.01 -2.14
CA GLN A 7 8.88 -6.66 -1.27
C GLN A 7 9.19 -6.44 0.21
N GLU A 8 10.45 -6.62 0.64
CA GLU A 8 10.86 -6.45 2.03
C GLU A 8 10.61 -5.02 2.56
N ASN A 9 10.79 -4.01 1.70
CA ASN A 9 10.62 -2.60 2.08
C ASN A 9 9.13 -2.26 2.22
N LEU A 10 8.30 -2.76 1.31
CA LEU A 10 6.86 -2.58 1.38
C LEU A 10 6.26 -3.33 2.57
N SER A 11 6.66 -4.60 2.79
CA SER A 11 6.24 -5.40 3.93
C SER A 11 6.57 -4.71 5.26
N ARG A 12 7.81 -4.23 5.41
CA ARG A 12 8.23 -3.47 6.60
C ARG A 12 7.37 -2.22 6.82
N GLY A 13 7.15 -1.43 5.76
CA GLY A 13 6.33 -0.23 5.84
C GLY A 13 4.89 -0.52 6.24
N LEU A 14 4.28 -1.54 5.65
CA LEU A 14 2.94 -2.00 5.98
C LEU A 14 2.83 -2.49 7.43
N GLY A 15 3.82 -3.21 7.94
CA GLY A 15 3.87 -3.63 9.34
C GLY A 15 3.96 -2.46 10.34
N ILE A 16 4.60 -1.35 9.95
CA ILE A 16 4.72 -0.14 10.77
C ILE A 16 3.40 0.63 10.78
N VAL A 17 2.87 0.98 9.61
CA VAL A 17 1.62 1.77 9.52
C VAL A 17 0.40 0.95 9.97
N GLY A 18 0.43 -0.37 9.81
CA GLY A 18 -0.62 -1.28 10.26
C GLY A 18 -0.99 -1.14 11.74
N ARG A 19 -0.07 -0.65 12.57
CA ARG A 19 -0.30 -0.38 14.00
C ARG A 19 -1.31 0.75 14.26
N ALA A 20 -1.53 1.63 13.28
CA ALA A 20 -2.50 2.72 13.35
C ALA A 20 -3.79 2.42 12.57
N VAL A 21 -3.95 1.22 12.00
CA VAL A 21 -5.19 0.82 11.33
C VAL A 21 -6.25 0.51 12.39
N ALA A 22 -7.45 1.03 12.20
CA ALA A 22 -8.55 0.70 13.11
C ALA A 22 -8.96 -0.77 12.93
N THR A 23 -9.04 -1.54 14.02
CA THR A 23 -9.45 -2.96 13.97
C THR A 23 -10.93 -3.17 14.32
N ARG A 24 -11.55 -2.19 14.98
CA ARG A 24 -12.97 -2.16 15.35
C ARG A 24 -13.48 -0.73 15.18
N THR A 25 -14.11 -0.46 14.05
CA THR A 25 -14.53 0.90 13.65
C THR A 25 -15.86 0.85 12.91
N THR A 26 -16.67 1.89 13.07
CA THR A 26 -17.88 2.13 12.25
C THR A 26 -17.57 2.89 10.96
N LEU A 27 -16.34 3.37 10.79
CA LEU A 27 -15.85 4.03 9.58
C LEU A 27 -14.95 3.06 8.78
N PRO A 28 -15.44 2.41 7.71
CA PRO A 28 -14.67 1.41 6.98
C PRO A 28 -13.36 1.93 6.39
N ILE A 29 -13.29 3.22 6.05
CA ILE A 29 -12.09 3.83 5.47
C ILE A 29 -10.89 3.82 6.42
N THR A 30 -11.09 3.77 7.75
CA THR A 30 -9.99 3.66 8.73
C THR A 30 -9.42 2.24 8.84
N ASN A 31 -10.03 1.26 8.16
CA ASN A 31 -9.43 -0.07 7.93
C ASN A 31 -8.44 -0.07 6.74
N ASN A 32 -8.37 1.03 5.98
CA ASN A 32 -7.50 1.14 4.82
C ASN A 32 -6.13 1.72 5.19
N VAL A 33 -5.16 1.47 4.32
CA VAL A 33 -3.88 2.18 4.27
C VAL A 33 -3.88 3.08 3.04
N LEU A 34 -3.47 4.33 3.21
CA LEU A 34 -3.16 5.24 2.12
C LEU A 34 -1.82 4.85 1.50
N ILE A 35 -1.81 4.76 0.18
CA ILE A 35 -0.63 4.62 -0.65
C ILE A 35 -0.57 5.86 -1.53
N ALA A 36 0.49 6.64 -1.40
CA ALA A 36 0.68 7.87 -2.16
C ALA A 36 2.13 8.01 -2.62
N THR A 37 2.34 8.61 -3.78
CA THR A 37 3.66 9.07 -4.21
C THR A 37 3.97 10.42 -3.57
N ASP A 38 5.17 10.60 -3.04
CA ASP A 38 5.61 11.84 -2.39
C ASP A 38 7.10 12.08 -2.64
N GLN A 39 7.43 13.05 -3.50
CA GLN A 39 8.80 13.47 -3.80
C GLN A 39 9.75 12.29 -4.08
N SER A 40 9.43 11.48 -5.10
CA SER A 40 10.22 10.28 -5.48
C SER A 40 10.24 9.13 -4.45
N ARG A 41 9.34 9.16 -3.45
CA ARG A 41 9.19 8.08 -2.47
C ARG A 41 7.75 7.58 -2.44
N LEU A 42 7.57 6.35 -1.99
CA LEU A 42 6.25 5.82 -1.67
C LEU A 42 5.94 6.11 -0.20
N LYS A 43 4.84 6.83 0.03
CA LYS A 43 4.31 7.16 1.34
C LYS A 43 3.15 6.22 1.68
N LEU A 44 3.23 5.61 2.85
CA LEU A 44 2.18 4.81 3.45
C LEU A 44 1.62 5.57 4.66
N VAL A 45 0.30 5.64 4.81
CA VAL A 45 -0.34 6.25 5.98
C VAL A 45 -1.52 5.42 6.46
N ALA A 46 -1.67 5.25 7.76
CA ALA A 46 -2.88 4.73 8.37
C ALA A 46 -3.25 5.56 9.61
N THR A 47 -4.53 5.55 9.97
CA THR A 47 -5.06 6.30 11.12
C THR A 47 -6.28 5.61 11.72
N ASN A 48 -6.41 5.73 13.04
CA ASN A 48 -7.59 5.33 13.80
C ASN A 48 -8.34 6.54 14.39
N LEU A 49 -8.07 7.75 13.88
CA LEU A 49 -8.59 9.06 14.34
C LEU A 49 -8.01 9.58 15.67
N GLU A 50 -7.32 8.75 16.43
CA GLU A 50 -6.59 9.16 17.64
C GLU A 50 -5.10 9.35 17.35
N MET A 51 -4.56 8.50 16.48
CA MET A 51 -3.18 8.55 16.03
C MET A 51 -3.08 8.22 14.54
N ALA A 52 -2.07 8.79 13.89
CA ALA A 52 -1.70 8.46 12.53
C ALA A 52 -0.21 8.12 12.45
N ILE A 53 0.13 7.11 11.64
CA ILE A 53 1.52 6.74 11.36
C ILE A 53 1.75 6.94 9.86
N SER A 54 2.78 7.72 9.51
CA SER A 54 3.27 7.87 8.15
C SER A 54 4.63 7.21 8.01
N TYR A 55 4.84 6.48 6.91
CA TYR A 55 6.10 5.83 6.60
C TYR A 55 6.47 6.07 5.14
N TRP A 56 7.74 6.40 4.89
CA TRP A 56 8.26 6.60 3.54
C TRP A 56 9.26 5.49 3.22
N LEU A 57 9.15 4.90 2.03
CA LEU A 57 10.13 3.98 1.48
C LEU A 57 10.59 4.41 0.09
N GLY A 58 11.80 4.00 -0.27
CA GLY A 58 12.32 4.16 -1.62
C GLY A 58 11.51 3.32 -2.62
N ALA A 59 11.10 3.96 -3.71
CA ALA A 59 10.42 3.32 -4.82
C ALA A 59 10.84 4.01 -6.12
N GLN A 60 10.88 3.27 -7.22
CA GLN A 60 11.02 3.85 -8.53
C GLN A 60 9.65 4.28 -9.02
N ILE A 61 9.42 5.60 -9.14
CA ILE A 61 8.13 6.18 -9.52
C ILE A 61 8.18 6.55 -11.00
N GLU A 62 7.29 5.96 -11.79
CA GLU A 62 7.08 6.30 -13.20
C GLU A 62 5.90 7.28 -13.36
N GLU A 63 4.84 7.09 -12.57
CA GLU A 63 3.68 7.98 -12.55
C GLU A 63 3.21 8.21 -11.12
N GLU A 64 2.93 9.46 -10.79
CA GLU A 64 2.40 9.86 -9.50
C GLU A 64 0.94 9.40 -9.29
N GLY A 65 0.50 9.38 -8.05
CA GLY A 65 -0.90 9.24 -7.68
C GLY A 65 -1.10 8.78 -6.25
N THR A 66 -2.37 8.50 -5.93
CA THR A 66 -2.77 8.15 -4.57
C THR A 66 -4.00 7.25 -4.57
N ILE A 67 -4.06 6.31 -3.64
CA ILE A 67 -5.22 5.45 -3.39
C ILE A 67 -5.19 4.94 -1.95
N THR A 68 -6.34 4.69 -1.35
CA THR A 68 -6.45 3.92 -0.12
C THR A 68 -6.89 2.51 -0.46
N VAL A 69 -6.38 1.48 0.23
CA VAL A 69 -6.82 0.09 0.03
C VAL A 69 -6.92 -0.65 1.37
N PRO A 70 -7.72 -1.73 1.49
CA PRO A 70 -7.82 -2.51 2.72
C PRO A 70 -6.46 -2.99 3.22
N ALA A 71 -6.06 -2.49 4.40
CA ALA A 71 -4.69 -2.66 4.89
C ALA A 71 -4.35 -4.13 5.15
N ARG A 72 -5.30 -4.88 5.71
CA ARG A 72 -5.13 -6.32 6.02
C ARG A 72 -4.89 -7.13 4.75
N LEU A 73 -5.73 -6.95 3.74
CA LEU A 73 -5.63 -7.69 2.48
C LEU A 73 -4.31 -7.40 1.77
N LEU A 74 -3.91 -6.12 1.70
CA LEU A 74 -2.64 -5.73 1.10
C LEU A 74 -1.45 -6.34 1.87
N THR A 75 -1.47 -6.28 3.20
CA THR A 75 -0.38 -6.78 4.04
C THR A 75 -0.23 -8.30 3.93
N GLU A 76 -1.34 -9.03 3.97
CA GLU A 76 -1.34 -10.49 3.82
C GLU A 76 -0.80 -10.89 2.43
N PHE A 77 -1.25 -10.21 1.36
CA PHE A 77 -0.74 -10.46 0.02
C PHE A 77 0.77 -10.19 -0.07
N VAL A 78 1.23 -9.00 0.34
CA VAL A 78 2.64 -8.61 0.26
C VAL A 78 3.52 -9.57 1.06
N ASN A 79 3.09 -10.02 2.23
CA ASN A 79 3.84 -10.97 3.06
C ASN A 79 3.91 -12.38 2.45
N SER A 80 2.99 -12.75 1.55
CA SER A 80 3.01 -14.04 0.85
C SER A 80 3.94 -14.08 -0.36
N LEU A 81 4.44 -12.91 -0.80
CA LEU A 81 5.28 -12.79 -1.99
C LEU A 81 6.73 -13.21 -1.70
N PRO A 82 7.47 -13.68 -2.72
CA PRO A 82 8.92 -13.84 -2.59
C PRO A 82 9.60 -12.48 -2.36
N ASN A 83 10.80 -12.49 -1.75
CA ASN A 83 11.59 -11.27 -1.55
C ASN A 83 12.19 -10.79 -2.89
N ASP A 84 11.37 -10.13 -3.71
CA ASP A 84 11.70 -9.66 -5.05
C ASP A 84 11.01 -8.30 -5.32
N LYS A 85 11.20 -7.74 -6.51
CA LYS A 85 10.59 -6.49 -6.95
C LYS A 85 9.08 -6.66 -7.16
N ILE A 86 8.31 -5.75 -6.55
CA ILE A 86 6.87 -5.59 -6.75
C ILE A 86 6.65 -4.40 -7.70
N ASN A 87 5.94 -4.65 -8.79
CA ASN A 87 5.40 -3.61 -9.66
C ASN A 87 3.97 -3.28 -9.22
N ILE A 88 3.65 -1.99 -9.11
CA ILE A 88 2.38 -1.48 -8.64
C ILE A 88 1.83 -0.49 -9.66
N SER A 89 0.58 -0.67 -10.08
CA SER A 89 -0.12 0.25 -10.98
C SER A 89 -1.54 0.52 -10.52
N LEU A 90 -2.00 1.75 -10.69
CA LEU A 90 -3.36 2.18 -10.37
C LEU A 90 -4.17 2.36 -11.66
N SER A 91 -5.24 1.60 -11.78
CA SER A 91 -6.28 1.87 -12.77
C SER A 91 -7.21 2.97 -12.24
N GLU A 92 -7.03 4.20 -12.72
CA GLU A 92 -7.85 5.35 -12.30
C GLU A 92 -9.34 5.17 -12.60
N ARG A 93 -9.68 4.46 -13.68
CA ARG A 93 -11.07 4.23 -14.11
C ARG A 93 -11.82 3.31 -13.16
N THR A 94 -11.14 2.27 -12.67
CA THR A 94 -11.76 1.24 -11.83
C THR A 94 -11.42 1.38 -10.35
N LYS A 95 -10.57 2.36 -9.99
CA LYS A 95 -10.01 2.56 -8.65
C LYS A 95 -9.45 1.26 -8.07
N THR A 96 -8.68 0.57 -8.90
CA THR A 96 -8.09 -0.73 -8.58
C THR A 96 -6.58 -0.62 -8.56
N LEU A 97 -5.97 -1.04 -7.46
CA LEU A 97 -4.54 -1.23 -7.32
C LEU A 97 -4.16 -2.62 -7.83
N GLU A 98 -3.32 -2.67 -8.85
CA GLU A 98 -2.76 -3.92 -9.38
C GLU A 98 -1.34 -4.09 -8.83
N LEU A 99 -1.02 -5.28 -8.35
CA LEU A 99 0.30 -5.65 -7.87
C LEU A 99 0.80 -6.88 -8.63
N LYS A 100 2.06 -6.84 -9.08
CA LYS A 100 2.72 -7.97 -9.74
C LYS A 100 4.11 -8.21 -9.15
N CYS A 101 4.40 -9.45 -8.78
CA CYS A 101 5.70 -9.86 -8.24
C CYS A 101 6.00 -11.28 -8.72
N ALA A 102 7.06 -11.46 -9.51
CA ALA A 102 7.35 -12.72 -10.21
C ALA A 102 6.11 -13.26 -10.94
N ARG A 103 5.59 -14.43 -10.53
CA ARG A 103 4.39 -15.08 -11.09
C ARG A 103 3.08 -14.76 -10.37
N PHE A 104 3.12 -13.89 -9.36
CA PHE A 104 1.97 -13.55 -8.54
C PHE A 104 1.36 -12.23 -8.99
N GLU A 105 0.05 -12.20 -9.12
CA GLU A 105 -0.72 -11.01 -9.46
C GLU A 105 -1.89 -10.85 -8.50
N ALA A 106 -2.19 -9.61 -8.11
CA ALA A 106 -3.37 -9.26 -7.33
C ALA A 106 -3.99 -7.97 -7.84
N ARG A 107 -5.32 -7.87 -7.65
CA ARG A 107 -6.12 -6.66 -7.88
C ARG A 107 -6.90 -6.35 -6.62
N ILE A 108 -6.69 -5.16 -6.06
CA ILE A 108 -7.32 -4.72 -4.82
C ILE A 108 -8.07 -3.42 -5.11
N SER A 109 -9.38 -3.42 -4.87
CA SER A 109 -10.19 -2.20 -4.97
C SER A 109 -9.94 -1.27 -3.78
N GLY A 110 -9.89 0.04 -4.06
CA GLY A 110 -9.79 1.07 -3.03
C GLY A 110 -11.10 1.36 -2.30
#